data_AF-A0A7C3FK46-F1
#
_entry.id   AF-A0A7C3FK46-F1
#
_cell.length_a   1.000
_cell.length_b   1.000
_cell.length_c   1.000
_cell.angle_alpha   90.00
_cell.angle_beta   90.00
_cell.angle_gamma   90.00
#
_symmetry.space_group_name_H-M   'P 1'
#
loop_
_entity.id
_entity.type
_entity.pdbx_description
1 polymer ?
#
loop_
_entity_poly.entity_id
_entity_poly.type
_entity_poly.pdbx_seq_one_letter_code
_entity_poly.pdbx_strand_id
1 'polypeptide(L)'
;MGIFSRLRLWWRRGWARPHFWLGQAHCYRGNATGDLRAYQRAVASYARALKWDPTWTEVCLERGVLFWRELHIPRQAVAELSEALRLDPQLYGALFNRGVAYQQLREYERAVADFRAYLEVGEDPYWREYAAKMVEVLGD
;
A
#
# COMPACT_ATOMS: atom_id res chain seq x y z
N MET A 1 -14.51 21.35 8.09
CA MET A 1 -14.37 20.16 8.97
C MET A 1 -14.23 20.62 10.41
N GLY A 2 -15.22 20.33 11.28
CA GLY A 2 -15.28 20.85 12.66
C GLY A 2 -14.48 20.04 13.69
N ILE A 3 -14.23 20.61 14.87
CA ILE A 3 -13.47 20.01 15.98
C ILE A 3 -13.95 18.58 16.34
N PHE A 4 -15.25 18.31 16.25
CA PHE A 4 -15.83 16.98 16.49
C PHE A 4 -15.36 15.91 15.49
N SER A 5 -15.10 16.25 14.23
CA SER A 5 -14.60 15.28 13.25
C SER A 5 -13.12 14.94 13.51
N ARG A 6 -12.32 15.92 13.95
CA ARG A 6 -10.91 15.70 14.32
C ARG A 6 -10.79 14.87 15.61
N LEU A 7 -11.61 15.15 16.62
CA LEU A 7 -11.65 14.36 17.86
C LEU A 7 -12.06 12.91 17.56
N ARG A 8 -13.13 12.69 16.77
CA ARG A 8 -13.58 11.34 16.42
C ARG A 8 -12.50 10.53 15.69
N LEU A 9 -11.77 11.15 14.77
CA LEU A 9 -10.65 10.51 14.06
C LEU A 9 -9.49 10.19 15.01
N TRP A 10 -9.14 11.12 15.89
CA TRP A 10 -8.10 10.90 16.92
C TRP A 10 -8.43 9.70 17.81
N TRP A 11 -9.68 9.60 18.28
CA TRP A 11 -10.16 8.46 19.07
C TRP A 11 -10.10 7.15 18.28
N ARG A 12 -10.60 7.13 17.03
CA ARG A 12 -10.53 5.93 16.16
C ARG A 12 -9.10 5.45 15.93
N ARG A 13 -8.19 6.38 15.63
CA ARG A 13 -6.76 6.05 15.47
C ARG A 13 -6.11 5.60 16.76
N GLY A 14 -6.57 6.07 17.92
CA GLY A 14 -6.13 5.57 19.22
C GLY A 14 -6.31 4.06 19.36
N TRP A 15 -7.49 3.54 19.00
CA TRP A 15 -7.79 2.11 19.04
C TRP A 15 -7.19 1.32 17.86
N ALA A 16 -6.95 1.98 16.72
CA ALA A 16 -6.32 1.35 15.57
C ALA A 16 -4.80 1.14 15.74
N ARG A 17 -4.10 2.08 16.40
CA ARG A 17 -2.63 2.13 16.50
C ARG A 17 -1.98 0.84 17.03
N PRO A 18 -2.45 0.21 18.12
CA PRO A 18 -1.84 -1.03 18.59
C PRO A 18 -1.84 -2.13 17.53
N HIS A 19 -2.91 -2.21 16.73
CA HIS A 19 -3.02 -3.20 15.66
C HIS A 19 -2.11 -2.89 14.47
N PHE A 20 -1.89 -1.60 14.17
CA PHE A 20 -0.92 -1.19 13.17
C PHE A 20 0.52 -1.58 13.58
N TRP A 21 0.93 -1.22 14.80
CA TRP A 21 2.27 -1.56 15.30
C TRP A 21 2.50 -3.06 15.42
N LEU A 22 1.48 -3.81 15.84
CA LEU A 22 1.53 -5.27 15.84
C LEU A 22 1.69 -5.83 14.42
N GLY A 23 1.02 -5.21 13.43
CA GLY A 23 1.21 -5.53 12.03
C GLY A 23 2.66 -5.35 11.58
N GLN A 24 3.24 -4.18 11.85
CA GLN A 24 4.65 -3.91 11.54
C GLN A 24 5.61 -4.86 12.24
N ALA A 25 5.40 -5.15 13.52
CA ALA A 25 6.22 -6.10 14.27
C ALA A 25 6.20 -7.50 13.64
N HIS A 26 5.04 -7.93 13.16
CA HIS A 26 4.91 -9.17 12.41
C HIS A 26 5.60 -9.12 11.04
N CYS A 27 5.56 -7.99 10.32
CA CYS A 27 6.35 -7.80 9.10
C CYS A 27 7.86 -7.90 9.37
N TYR A 28 8.37 -7.20 10.38
CA TYR A 28 9.79 -7.26 10.74
C TYR A 28 10.23 -8.68 11.10
N ARG A 29 9.41 -9.41 11.85
CA ARG A 29 9.67 -10.82 12.14
C ARG A 29 9.69 -11.67 10.86
N GLY A 30 8.72 -11.46 9.96
CA GLY A 30 8.66 -12.14 8.67
C GLY A 30 9.94 -11.92 7.87
N ASN A 31 10.36 -10.66 7.72
CA ASN A 31 11.60 -10.29 7.02
C ASN A 31 12.84 -10.93 7.66
N ALA A 32 12.91 -10.97 8.99
CA ALA A 32 14.06 -11.51 9.72
C ALA A 32 14.15 -13.05 9.66
N THR A 33 13.03 -13.74 9.44
CA THR A 33 12.94 -15.21 9.57
C THR A 33 12.50 -15.94 8.31
N GLY A 34 12.02 -15.22 7.29
CA GLY A 34 11.33 -15.81 6.13
C GLY A 34 9.98 -16.46 6.48
N ASP A 35 9.38 -16.15 7.64
CA ASP A 35 8.15 -16.80 8.11
C ASP A 35 6.90 -16.22 7.42
N LEU A 36 6.37 -16.95 6.44
CA LEU A 36 5.12 -16.61 5.74
C LEU A 36 3.93 -16.45 6.72
N ARG A 37 3.91 -17.18 7.84
CA ARG A 37 2.86 -17.04 8.86
C ARG A 37 2.97 -15.73 9.61
N ALA A 38 4.15 -15.12 9.68
CA ALA A 38 4.31 -13.79 10.26
C ALA A 38 3.64 -12.75 9.35
N TYR A 39 3.83 -12.82 8.03
CA TYR A 39 3.14 -11.93 7.09
C TYR A 39 1.61 -12.09 7.14
N GLN A 40 1.09 -13.32 7.23
CA GLN A 40 -0.36 -13.53 7.42
C GLN A 40 -0.89 -12.89 8.72
N ARG A 41 -0.11 -12.96 9.80
CA ARG A 41 -0.46 -12.27 11.07
C ARG A 41 -0.39 -10.75 10.94
N ALA A 42 0.54 -10.23 10.15
CA ALA A 42 0.61 -8.81 9.84
C ALA A 42 -0.64 -8.32 9.10
N VAL A 43 -1.06 -9.02 8.04
CA VAL A 43 -2.31 -8.73 7.31
C VAL A 43 -3.52 -8.71 8.25
N ALA A 44 -3.65 -9.70 9.13
CA ALA A 44 -4.75 -9.76 10.08
C ALA A 44 -4.74 -8.59 11.08
N SER A 45 -3.56 -8.13 11.47
CA SER A 45 -3.40 -6.98 12.37
C SER A 45 -3.74 -5.66 11.68
N TYR A 46 -3.28 -5.47 10.44
CA TYR A 46 -3.69 -4.32 9.61
C TYR A 46 -5.20 -4.30 9.35
N ALA A 47 -5.82 -5.46 9.08
CA ALA A 47 -7.27 -5.56 8.93
C ALA A 47 -8.03 -5.11 10.20
N ARG A 48 -7.51 -5.42 11.39
CA ARG A 48 -8.09 -4.92 12.65
C ARG A 48 -7.91 -3.42 12.81
N ALA A 49 -6.76 -2.86 12.41
CA ALA A 49 -6.54 -1.41 12.44
C ALA A 49 -7.56 -0.68 11.55
N LEU A 50 -7.79 -1.19 10.34
CA LEU A 50 -8.75 -0.65 9.38
C LEU A 50 -10.22 -0.80 9.81
N LYS A 51 -10.56 -1.79 10.65
CA LYS A 51 -11.90 -1.85 11.28
C LYS A 51 -12.17 -0.63 12.18
N TRP A 52 -11.15 -0.12 12.86
CA TRP A 52 -11.27 1.05 13.73
C TRP A 52 -11.19 2.36 12.94
N ASP A 53 -10.24 2.45 12.00
CA ASP A 53 -10.10 3.57 11.09
C ASP A 53 -9.97 3.11 9.63
N PRO A 54 -11.10 3.01 8.90
CA PRO A 54 -11.09 2.64 7.48
C PRO A 54 -10.41 3.67 6.58
N THR A 55 -10.12 4.87 7.09
CA THR A 55 -9.51 5.97 6.33
C THR A 55 -8.02 6.10 6.57
N TRP A 56 -7.40 5.12 7.24
CA TRP A 56 -5.97 5.16 7.50
C TRP A 56 -5.18 4.66 6.29
N THR A 57 -4.91 5.58 5.37
CA THR A 57 -4.25 5.35 4.08
C THR A 57 -2.94 4.56 4.19
N GLU A 58 -2.10 4.88 5.17
CA GLU A 58 -0.82 4.20 5.42
C GLU A 58 -1.00 2.70 5.72
N VAL A 59 -2.06 2.31 6.43
CA VAL A 59 -2.35 0.89 6.70
C VAL A 59 -2.76 0.17 5.42
N CYS A 60 -3.54 0.81 4.55
CA CYS A 60 -3.91 0.26 3.24
C CYS A 60 -2.66 0.07 2.36
N LEU A 61 -1.75 1.06 2.35
CA LEU A 61 -0.48 0.97 1.63
C LEU A 61 0.35 -0.21 2.11
N GLU A 62 0.65 -0.28 3.41
CA GLU A 62 1.48 -1.34 4.01
C GLU A 62 0.89 -2.74 3.77
N ARG A 63 -0.44 -2.87 3.93
CA ARG A 63 -1.15 -4.12 3.67
C ARG A 63 -1.12 -4.51 2.19
N GLY A 64 -1.27 -3.53 1.29
CA GLY A 64 -1.19 -3.74 -0.15
C GLY A 64 0.19 -4.18 -0.61
N VAL A 65 1.25 -3.54 -0.10
CA VAL A 65 2.64 -3.93 -0.37
C VAL A 65 2.89 -5.37 0.06
N LEU A 66 2.44 -5.73 1.27
CA LEU A 66 2.62 -7.06 1.81
C LEU A 66 1.97 -8.15 0.93
N PHE A 67 0.81 -7.87 0.33
CA PHE A 67 0.13 -8.81 -0.54
C PHE A 67 0.91 -9.15 -1.81
N TRP A 68 1.45 -8.18 -2.54
CA TRP A 68 2.16 -8.49 -3.79
C TRP A 68 3.58 -8.97 -3.53
N ARG A 69 4.26 -8.36 -2.55
CA ARG A 69 5.69 -8.57 -2.34
C ARG A 69 6.01 -9.87 -1.63
N GLU A 70 5.31 -10.13 -0.52
CA GLU A 70 5.65 -11.25 0.38
C GLU A 70 4.64 -12.41 0.27
N LEU A 71 3.38 -12.12 -0.06
CA LEU A 71 2.33 -13.14 -0.20
C LEU A 71 2.07 -13.55 -1.65
N HIS A 72 2.63 -12.82 -2.63
CA HIS A 72 2.46 -13.07 -4.06
C HIS A 72 0.99 -13.12 -4.52
N ILE A 73 0.15 -12.25 -3.97
CA ILE A 73 -1.28 -12.10 -4.29
C ILE A 73 -1.54 -10.71 -4.91
N PRO A 74 -1.10 -10.46 -6.15
CA PRO A 74 -1.13 -9.12 -6.75
C PRO A 74 -2.56 -8.56 -6.92
N ARG A 75 -3.58 -9.40 -7.12
CA ARG A 75 -4.99 -8.93 -7.16
C ARG A 75 -5.45 -8.30 -5.85
N GLN A 76 -5.03 -8.86 -4.71
CA GLN A 76 -5.37 -8.28 -3.40
C GLN A 76 -4.59 -6.99 -3.17
N ALA A 77 -3.32 -6.94 -3.57
CA ALA A 77 -2.53 -5.71 -3.52
C ALA A 77 -3.19 -4.57 -4.31
N VAL A 78 -3.64 -4.83 -5.55
CA VAL A 78 -4.35 -3.83 -6.36
C VAL A 78 -5.59 -3.29 -5.64
N ALA A 79 -6.38 -4.15 -4.99
CA ALA A 79 -7.57 -3.72 -4.26
C ALA A 79 -7.22 -2.78 -3.09
N GLU A 80 -6.24 -3.16 -2.27
CA GLU A 80 -5.79 -2.37 -1.12
C GLU A 80 -5.17 -1.02 -1.54
N LEU A 81 -4.32 -1.03 -2.55
CA LEU A 81 -3.65 0.16 -3.05
C LEU A 81 -4.63 1.09 -3.78
N SER A 82 -5.65 0.54 -4.42
CA SER A 82 -6.74 1.35 -4.99
C SER A 82 -7.57 2.05 -3.91
N GLU A 83 -7.80 1.39 -2.78
CA GLU A 83 -8.46 2.03 -1.64
C GLU A 83 -7.58 3.13 -1.02
N ALA A 84 -6.27 2.89 -0.92
CA ALA A 84 -5.32 3.92 -0.49
C ALA A 84 -5.37 5.15 -1.44
N LEU A 85 -5.38 4.93 -2.75
CA LEU A 85 -5.47 6.00 -3.75
C LEU A 85 -6.84 6.68 -3.83
N ARG A 86 -7.91 5.99 -3.42
CA ARG A 86 -9.23 6.60 -3.25
C ARG A 86 -9.25 7.60 -2.08
N LEU A 87 -8.48 7.32 -1.03
CA LEU A 87 -8.35 8.19 0.15
C LEU A 87 -7.35 9.33 -0.10
N ASP A 88 -6.24 9.05 -0.78
CA ASP A 88 -5.20 9.99 -1.17
C ASP A 88 -4.72 9.70 -2.60
N PRO A 89 -5.26 10.41 -3.61
CA PRO A 89 -4.92 10.18 -5.01
C PRO A 89 -3.46 10.45 -5.38
N GLN A 90 -2.74 11.23 -4.57
CA GLN A 90 -1.34 11.61 -4.83
C GLN A 90 -0.36 10.78 -4.00
N LEU A 91 -0.83 9.71 -3.35
CA LEU A 91 0.03 8.81 -2.58
C LEU A 91 0.98 8.05 -3.51
N TYR A 92 2.14 8.65 -3.79
CA TYR A 92 3.13 8.14 -4.73
C TYR A 92 3.54 6.70 -4.41
N GLY A 93 3.64 6.35 -3.12
CA GLY A 93 3.92 4.98 -2.69
C GLY A 93 2.88 3.97 -3.17
N ALA A 94 1.59 4.33 -3.17
CA ALA A 94 0.54 3.44 -3.67
C ALA A 94 0.48 3.41 -5.19
N LEU A 95 0.72 4.53 -5.89
CA LEU A 95 0.83 4.55 -7.36
C LEU A 95 1.92 3.59 -7.83
N PHE A 96 3.13 3.71 -7.29
CA PHE A 96 4.25 2.86 -7.66
C PHE A 96 3.96 1.38 -7.40
N ASN A 97 3.53 1.04 -6.18
CA ASN A 97 3.27 -0.35 -5.82
C ASN A 97 2.09 -0.95 -6.58
N ARG A 98 1.08 -0.15 -6.95
CA ARG A 98 -0.05 -0.63 -7.73
C ARG A 98 0.35 -0.86 -9.19
N GLY A 99 1.22 -0.02 -9.73
CA GLY A 99 1.87 -0.23 -11.03
C GLY A 99 2.63 -1.57 -11.08
N VAL A 100 3.44 -1.86 -10.06
CA VAL A 100 4.14 -3.16 -9.93
C VAL A 100 3.15 -4.33 -9.82
N ALA A 101 2.09 -4.19 -9.02
CA ALA A 101 1.09 -5.23 -8.90
C ALA A 101 0.33 -5.50 -10.22
N TYR A 102 0.00 -4.45 -10.99
CA TYR A 102 -0.58 -4.59 -12.33
C TYR A 102 0.38 -5.25 -13.32
N GLN A 103 1.68 -4.91 -13.26
CA GLN A 103 2.70 -5.58 -14.07
C GLN A 103 2.73 -7.09 -13.79
N GLN A 104 2.66 -7.51 -12.52
CA GLN A 104 2.60 -8.93 -12.16
C GLN A 104 1.33 -9.62 -12.68
N LEU A 105 0.24 -8.88 -12.81
CA LEU A 105 -1.02 -9.35 -13.42
C LEU A 105 -1.02 -9.30 -14.95
N ARG A 106 0.04 -8.75 -15.57
CA ARG A 106 0.11 -8.46 -17.01
C ARG A 106 -0.95 -7.46 -17.49
N GLU A 107 -1.45 -6.61 -16.60
CA GLU A 107 -2.33 -5.48 -16.93
C GLU A 107 -1.45 -4.25 -17.24
N TYR A 108 -0.69 -4.33 -18.34
CA TYR A 108 0.40 -3.39 -18.63
C TYR A 108 -0.06 -1.95 -18.85
N GLU A 109 -1.20 -1.74 -19.51
CA GLU A 109 -1.75 -0.41 -19.75
C GLU A 109 -2.05 0.32 -18.43
N ARG A 110 -2.56 -0.42 -17.44
CA ARG A 110 -2.86 0.10 -16.10
C ARG A 110 -1.58 0.32 -15.30
N ALA A 111 -0.60 -0.57 -15.45
CA ALA A 111 0.72 -0.40 -14.84
C ALA A 111 1.40 0.89 -15.35
N VAL A 112 1.41 1.11 -16.67
CA VAL A 112 1.96 2.32 -17.30
C VAL A 112 1.23 3.58 -16.82
N ALA A 113 -0.10 3.53 -16.71
CA ALA A 113 -0.87 4.67 -16.20
C ALA A 113 -0.45 5.04 -14.76
N ASP A 114 -0.29 4.06 -13.88
CA ASP A 114 0.14 4.28 -12.50
C ASP A 114 1.61 4.75 -12.40
N PHE A 115 2.52 4.22 -13.22
CA PHE A 115 3.91 4.68 -13.28
C PHE A 115 4.03 6.11 -13.81
N ARG A 116 3.23 6.49 -14.82
CA ARG A 116 3.15 7.89 -15.28
C ARG A 116 2.64 8.81 -14.19
N ALA A 117 1.55 8.42 -13.51
CA ALA A 117 1.03 9.20 -12.39
C ALA A 117 2.07 9.33 -11.27
N TYR A 118 2.84 8.28 -10.98
CA TYR A 118 3.95 8.34 -10.04
C TYR A 118 5.03 9.36 -10.45
N LEU A 119 5.39 9.43 -11.74
CA LEU A 119 6.39 10.39 -12.24
C LEU A 119 5.95 11.86 -12.10
N GLU A 120 4.66 12.14 -11.96
CA GLU A 120 4.15 13.50 -11.71
C GLU A 120 4.30 13.92 -10.24
N VAL A 121 4.25 12.97 -9.29
CA VAL A 121 4.18 13.29 -7.85
C VAL A 121 5.33 12.74 -6.99
N GLY A 122 6.06 11.74 -7.47
CA GLY A 122 7.16 11.11 -6.75
C GLY A 122 8.46 11.87 -6.93
N GLU A 123 9.22 12.10 -5.86
CA GLU A 123 10.47 12.88 -5.92
C GLU A 123 11.74 12.03 -5.88
N ASP A 124 11.63 10.75 -5.49
CA ASP A 124 12.78 9.87 -5.31
C ASP A 124 13.44 9.55 -6.68
N PRO A 125 14.72 9.94 -6.90
CA PRO A 125 15.36 9.78 -8.21
C PRO A 125 15.44 8.32 -8.68
N TYR A 126 15.68 7.39 -7.75
CA TYR A 126 15.86 5.98 -8.07
C TYR A 126 14.53 5.37 -8.56
N TRP A 127 13.45 5.62 -7.82
CA TRP A 127 12.13 5.11 -8.18
C TRP A 127 11.55 5.79 -9.42
N ARG A 128 11.89 7.06 -9.68
CA ARG A 128 11.55 7.76 -10.92
C ARG A 128 12.23 7.13 -12.13
N GLU A 129 13.53 6.83 -12.04
CA GLU A 129 14.25 6.14 -13.11
C GLU A 129 13.62 4.78 -13.41
N TYR A 130 13.30 4.00 -12.36
CA TYR A 130 12.60 2.74 -12.51
C TYR A 130 11.25 2.90 -13.21
N ALA A 131 10.40 3.83 -12.73
CA ALA A 131 9.08 4.06 -13.29
C ALA A 131 9.15 4.50 -14.76
N ALA A 132 10.10 5.37 -15.13
CA ALA A 132 10.32 5.79 -16.51
C ALA A 132 10.67 4.60 -17.41
N LYS A 133 11.60 3.75 -16.97
CA LYS A 133 11.95 2.52 -17.70
C LYS A 133 10.76 1.59 -17.87
N MET A 134 9.91 1.45 -16.84
CA MET A 134 8.72 0.61 -16.94
C MET A 134 7.69 1.19 -17.93
N VAL A 135 7.59 2.51 -18.03
CA VAL A 135 6.73 3.18 -19.02
C VAL A 135 7.21 2.92 -20.44
N GLU A 136 8.52 2.93 -20.69
CA GLU A 136 9.08 2.57 -22.00
C GLU A 136 8.86 1.09 -22.32
N VAL A 137 9.26 0.20 -21.41
CA VAL A 137 9.26 -1.25 -21.66
C VAL A 137 7.85 -1.85 -21.78
N LEU A 138 6.88 -1.33 -21.03
CA LEU A 138 5.50 -1.84 -21.01
C LEU A 138 4.54 -1.03 -21.90
N GLY A 139 4.99 0.11 -22.43
CA GLY A 139 4.18 1.01 -23.25
C GLY A 139 4.20 0.69 -24.75
N ASP A 140 5.14 -0.16 -25.19
CA ASP A 140 5.31 -0.67 -26.55
C ASP A 140 4.62 -2.03 -26.74
#